data_AF-U2PBM9-F1
#
_entry.id   AF-U2PBM9-F1
#
_cell.length_a   1.000
_cell.length_b   1.000
_cell.length_c   1.000
_cell.angle_alpha   90.00
_cell.angle_beta   90.00
_cell.angle_gamma   90.00
#
_symmetry.space_group_name_H-M   'P 1'
#
loop_
_entity.id
_entity.type
_entity.pdbx_description
1 polymer ?
#
loop_
_entity_poly.entity_id
_entity_poly.type
_entity_poly.pdbx_seq_one_letter_code
_entity_poly.pdbx_strand_id
1 'polypeptide(L)' 'MAKHHQRYHSPYAAMLTEQRYDFANQLADQTGLDPSQIMFGYLQITAAVPTTLPVLPRQKEIDRRFQAFLTDAQAANH' A
#
# COMPACT_ATOMS: atom_id res chain seq x y z
N MET A 1 -18.09 -29.61 -2.60
CA MET A 1 -17.09 -28.78 -3.32
C MET A 1 -16.98 -27.43 -2.62
N ALA A 2 -16.17 -27.32 -1.56
CA ALA A 2 -16.00 -26.06 -0.83
C ALA A 2 -15.06 -25.15 -1.62
N LYS A 3 -15.61 -24.12 -2.28
CA LYS A 3 -14.81 -23.04 -2.87
C LYS A 3 -14.11 -22.32 -1.72
N HIS A 4 -12.81 -22.55 -1.54
CA HIS A 4 -11.97 -21.75 -0.66
C HIS A 4 -12.01 -20.31 -1.18
N HIS A 5 -12.84 -19.47 -0.55
CA HIS A 5 -12.73 -18.02 -0.68
C HIS A 5 -11.40 -17.62 -0.04
N GLN A 6 -10.31 -17.63 -0.83
CA GLN A 6 -9.06 -17.02 -0.41
C GLN A 6 -9.37 -15.54 -0.15
N ARG A 7 -9.43 -15.18 1.13
CA ARG A 7 -9.52 -13.80 1.58
C ARG A 7 -8.27 -13.11 1.05
N TYR A 8 -8.45 -12.13 0.17
CA TYR A 8 -7.36 -11.32 -0.30
C TYR A 8 -6.70 -10.63 0.90
N HIS A 9 -5.42 -10.90 1.12
CA HIS A 9 -4.60 -10.19 2.09
C HIS A 9 -3.76 -9.16 1.34
N SER A 10 -3.99 -7.89 1.65
CA SER A 10 -3.15 -6.79 1.15
C SER A 10 -1.76 -6.92 1.76
N PRO A 11 -0.69 -6.85 0.95
CA PRO A 11 0.69 -6.84 1.45
C PRO A 11 1.00 -5.57 2.25
N TYR A 12 0.18 -4.52 2.13
CA TYR A 12 0.34 -3.24 2.82
C TYR A 12 -0.68 -3.02 3.93
N ALA A 13 -1.42 -4.06 4.34
CA ALA A 13 -2.41 -3.96 5.41
C ALA A 13 -1.82 -3.39 6.71
N ALA A 14 -0.52 -3.61 6.96
CA ALA A 14 0.20 -3.08 8.11
C ALA A 14 0.23 -1.54 8.16
N MET A 15 0.07 -0.84 7.03
CA MET A 15 -0.06 0.63 6.99
C MET A 15 -1.30 1.15 7.71
N LEU A 16 -2.33 0.32 7.88
CA LEU A 16 -3.58 0.66 8.56
C LEU A 16 -3.60 0.22 10.04
N THR A 17 -2.53 -0.38 10.54
CA THR A 17 -2.42 -0.83 11.94
C THR A 17 -1.45 0.05 12.72
N GLU A 18 -1.22 -0.31 13.99
CA GLU A 18 -0.22 0.35 14.84
C GLU A 18 1.22 0.12 14.34
N GLN A 19 1.45 -0.92 13.54
CA GLN A 19 2.75 -1.25 12.95
C GLN A 19 3.11 -0.38 11.73
N ARG A 20 2.25 0.58 11.35
CA ARG A 20 2.45 1.43 10.18
C ARG A 20 3.80 2.15 10.16
N TYR A 21 4.32 2.56 11.33
CA TYR A 21 5.59 3.26 11.42
C TYR A 21 6.77 2.32 11.15
N ASP A 22 6.81 1.16 11.81
CA ASP A 22 7.85 0.15 11.59
C ASP A 22 7.84 -0.34 10.14
N PHE A 23 6.64 -0.56 9.59
CA PHE A 23 6.48 -0.98 8.20
C PHE A 23 6.88 0.12 7.20
N ALA A 24 6.56 1.38 7.48
CA ALA A 24 7.03 2.51 6.66
C ALA A 24 8.55 2.65 6.71
N ASN A 25 9.19 2.43 7.86
CA ASN A 25 10.65 2.41 7.98
C ASN A 25 11.27 1.30 7.12
N GLN A 26 10.70 0.10 7.12
CA GLN A 26 11.19 -0.99 6.26
C GLN A 26 11.08 -0.67 4.77
N LEU A 27 10.01 0.01 4.36
CA LEU A 27 9.84 0.46 2.97
C LEU A 27 10.76 1.63 2.63
N ALA A 28 11.05 2.51 3.59
CA ALA A 28 12.00 3.61 3.45
C ALA A 28 13.40 3.08 3.14
N ASP A 29 13.85 2.07 3.89
CA ASP A 29 15.15 1.42 3.67
C ASP A 29 15.28 0.80 2.26
N GLN A 30 14.16 0.34 1.67
CA GLN A 30 14.16 -0.29 0.34
C GLN A 30 14.05 0.71 -0.81
N THR A 31 13.36 1.83 -0.60
CA THR A 31 13.02 2.80 -1.65
C THR A 31 13.86 4.07 -1.59
N GLY A 32 14.54 4.32 -0.48
CA GLY A 32 15.23 5.58 -0.20
C GLY A 32 14.29 6.75 0.11
N LEU A 33 12.97 6.50 0.25
CA LEU A 33 12.00 7.51 0.65
C LEU A 33 12.02 7.73 2.16
N ASP A 34 11.55 8.89 2.60
CA ASP A 34 11.26 9.09 4.02
C ASP A 34 10.02 8.28 4.46
N PRO A 35 10.00 7.71 5.67
CA PRO A 35 8.84 6.99 6.21
C PRO A 35 7.56 7.85 6.17
N SER A 36 7.68 9.15 6.46
CA SER A 36 6.58 10.11 6.40
C SER A 36 6.00 10.26 4.98
N GLN A 37 6.85 10.26 3.95
CA GLN A 37 6.41 10.34 2.55
C GLN A 37 5.68 9.07 2.14
N ILE A 38 6.15 7.91 2.59
CA ILE A 38 5.50 6.61 2.34
C ILE A 38 4.11 6.58 2.98
N MET A 39 4.01 6.94 4.25
CA MET A 39 2.73 6.98 4.97
C MET A 39 1.75 7.97 4.34
N PHE A 40 2.23 9.18 3.99
CA PHE A 40 1.41 10.19 3.33
C PHE A 40 0.96 9.74 1.94
N GLY A 41 1.85 9.16 1.14
CA GLY A 41 1.55 8.60 -0.17
C GLY A 41 0.47 7.51 -0.10
N TYR A 42 0.55 6.62 0.90
CA TYR A 42 -0.47 5.59 1.13
C TYR A 42 -1.85 6.20 1.42
N LEU A 43 -1.92 7.23 2.27
CA LEU A 43 -3.16 7.92 2.60
C LEU A 43 -3.73 8.64 1.37
N GLN A 44 -2.89 9.33 0.60
CA GLN A 44 -3.30 10.03 -0.61
C GLN A 44 -3.86 9.06 -1.65
N ILE A 45 -3.22 7.90 -1.85
CA ILE A 45 -3.70 6.86 -2.76
C ILE A 45 -5.02 6.28 -2.27
N THR A 46 -5.14 5.98 -0.98
CA THR A 46 -6.38 5.46 -0.39
C THR A 46 -7.55 6.43 -0.56
N ALA A 47 -7.29 7.73 -0.44
CA ALA A 47 -8.27 8.79 -0.67
C ALA A 47 -8.61 8.98 -2.17
N ALA A 48 -7.66 8.75 -3.07
CA ALA A 48 -7.85 8.89 -4.51
C ALA A 48 -8.59 7.70 -5.15
N VAL A 49 -8.60 6.52 -4.52
CA VAL A 49 -9.33 5.36 -5.05
C VAL A 49 -10.83 5.49 -4.74
N PRO A 50 -11.71 5.40 -5.76
CA PRO A 50 -13.14 5.55 -5.58
C PRO A 50 -13.72 4.59 -4.53
N THR A 51 -14.54 5.14 -3.63
CA THR A 51 -15.29 4.36 -2.63
C THR A 51 -16.48 3.61 -3.21
N THR A 52 -16.82 3.87 -4.47
CA THR A 52 -17.87 3.18 -5.24
C THR A 52 -17.50 1.74 -5.59
N LEU A 53 -16.21 1.40 -5.55
CA LEU A 53 -15.72 0.04 -5.75
C LEU A 53 -16.04 -0.84 -4.54
N PRO A 54 -16.42 -2.11 -4.73
CA PRO A 54 -16.48 -3.08 -3.63
C PRO A 54 -15.14 -3.20 -2.90
N VAL A 55 -15.17 -3.59 -1.63
CA VAL A 55 -13.99 -3.59 -0.73
C VAL A 55 -12.78 -4.32 -1.33
N LEU A 56 -12.98 -5.50 -1.92
CA LEU A 56 -11.89 -6.30 -2.50
C LEU A 56 -11.22 -5.64 -3.72
N PRO A 57 -11.94 -5.27 -4.80
CA PRO A 57 -11.33 -4.56 -5.92
C PRO A 57 -10.77 -3.19 -5.53
N ARG A 58 -11.38 -2.50 -4.55
CA ARG A 58 -10.85 -1.26 -3.99
C ARG A 58 -9.48 -1.49 -3.35
N GLN A 59 -9.36 -2.49 -2.48
CA GLN A 59 -8.11 -2.81 -1.80
C GLN A 59 -7.01 -3.17 -2.80
N LYS A 60 -7.33 -3.99 -3.80
CA LYS A 60 -6.39 -4.35 -4.89
C LYS A 60 -5.89 -3.13 -5.66
N GLU A 61 -6.77 -2.17 -5.94
CA GLU A 61 -6.39 -0.95 -6.65
C GLU A 61 -5.51 -0.03 -5.80
N ILE A 62 -5.79 0.09 -4.49
CA ILE A 62 -4.92 0.79 -3.55
C ILE A 62 -3.53 0.16 -3.55
N ASP A 63 -3.46 -1.16 -3.38
CA ASP A 63 -2.19 -1.90 -3.34
C ASP A 63 -1.41 -1.77 -4.65
N ARG A 64 -2.09 -1.84 -5.79
CA ARG A 64 -1.48 -1.66 -7.12
C ARG A 64 -0.87 -0.27 -7.28
N ARG A 65 -1.61 0.78 -6.92
CA ARG A 65 -1.13 2.17 -7.02
C ARG A 65 0.00 2.44 -6.05
N PHE A 66 -0.08 1.89 -4.85
CA PHE A 66 0.95 2.05 -3.84
C PHE A 66 2.25 1.34 -4.21
N GLN A 67 2.17 0.11 -4.73
CA GLN A 67 3.36 -0.57 -5.28
C GLN A 67 3.99 0.24 -6.41
N ALA A 68 3.20 0.80 -7.32
CA ALA A 68 3.70 1.65 -8.40
C ALA A 68 4.41 2.90 -7.86
N PHE A 69 3.84 3.55 -6.84
CA PHE A 69 4.46 4.69 -6.15
C PHE A 69 5.83 4.32 -5.54
N LEU A 70 5.92 3.19 -4.84
CA LEU A 70 7.18 2.73 -4.24
C LEU A 70 8.24 2.41 -5.31
N THR A 71 7.82 1.77 -6.42
CA THR A 71 8.72 1.43 -7.53
C THR A 71 9.21 2.67 -8.26
N ASP A 72 8.35 3.66 -8.50
CA ASP A 72 8.72 4.93 -9.12
C ASP A 72 9.71 5.70 -8.26
N ALA A 73 9.46 5.77 -6.95
CA ALA A 73 10.37 6.36 -5.99
C ALA A 73 11.73 5.67 -5.92
N GLN A 74 11.74 4.33 -5.92
CA GLN A 74 12.97 3.55 -5.95
C GLN A 74 13.76 3.81 -7.24
N ALA A 75 13.10 3.97 -8.38
CA ALA A 75 13.74 4.30 -9.65
C ALA A 75 14.27 5.74 -9.70
N ALA A 76 13.62 6.69 -9.02
CA ALA A 76 14.05 8.09 -8.97
C ALA A 76 15.25 8.33 -8.04
N ASN A 77 15.47 7.44 -7.06
CA ASN A 77 16.55 7.52 -6.08
C ASN A 77 17.82 6.73 -6.48
N HIS A 78 17.86 6.15 -7.69
CA HIS A 78 18.93 5.28 -8.19
C HIS A 78 19.65 5.88 -9.41
#